data_AF-B4UG01-F1
#
_entry.id   AF-B4UG01-F1
#
_cell.length_a   1.000
_cell.length_b   1.000
_cell.length_c   1.000
_cell.angle_alpha   90.00
_cell.angle_beta   90.00
_cell.angle_gamma   90.00
#
_symmetry.space_group_name_H-M   'P 1'
#
loop_
_entity.id
_entity.type
_entity.pdbx_description
1 polymer ?
#
loop_
_entity_poly.entity_id
_entity_poly.type
_entity_poly.pdbx_seq_one_letter_code
_entity_poly.pdbx_strand_id
1 'polypeptide(L)'
;MRRSAAVASALIALLQAPGALAAEHPGRSQIEKDGYEGPSTCEECHPGKAKEFLGTVHWKHASKVDNVENLDPKQEYGMKNRIYTMCNGNDIVNNLKEIPKNADGKSKFTGCNTCHPGNHLNDVGSTGPEAEAAVDCLVCHSTEYDFRQRKPYKDEQGRVVMGQDRSTKAALAIGKPTVKNCMTCHETAGGGVLVKRGFSFTKDTDAHAAKGMVCVDCHQAKDHRIPTGFDPNNWANDGLRLSCDGCHGEKPHKSADYNRHTARIACQTCHIPRTGGAVAKDFTVWEKGGDGFYEPTTLKKDANETVPVYAWYDRKVRNEPHFIGPKGSRKDAKSKIYPFKIYMGKAFYDAKSGKLLSMDFAPPMANGDTRAGVESAARTLGMKDPAAVAKAAVPGWQTIYFGSNHLVTRSKALNCVNCHGVNGVLNFRELGYAPAEVKKLTNPELYFKQLVEKQKEEW
;
A
#
# COMPACT_ATOMS: atom_id res chain seq x y z
N MET A 1 -51.72 51.59 35.99
CA MET A 1 -51.90 50.14 35.72
C MET A 1 -50.99 49.73 34.57
N ARG A 2 -50.35 48.54 34.67
CA ARG A 2 -49.38 47.90 33.73
C ARG A 2 -47.92 48.33 33.96
N ARG A 3 -47.18 47.66 34.85
CA ARG A 3 -46.52 46.31 34.77
C ARG A 3 -45.20 46.36 34.00
N SER A 4 -44.12 46.40 34.76
CA SER A 4 -42.74 46.06 34.38
C SER A 4 -42.68 44.68 33.72
N ALA A 5 -42.07 44.59 32.54
CA ALA A 5 -41.73 43.32 31.90
C ALA A 5 -40.26 43.01 32.20
N ALA A 6 -40.05 41.98 33.02
CA ALA A 6 -38.74 41.41 33.29
C ALA A 6 -38.21 40.69 32.05
N VAL A 7 -36.94 40.92 31.73
CA VAL A 7 -36.19 40.20 30.71
C VAL A 7 -35.86 38.81 31.27
N ALA A 8 -36.52 37.77 30.74
CA ALA A 8 -36.18 36.39 31.02
C ALA A 8 -35.12 35.92 30.01
N SER A 9 -33.86 35.86 30.46
CA SER A 9 -32.79 35.18 29.73
C SER A 9 -33.06 33.68 29.72
N ALA A 10 -33.50 33.14 28.58
CA ALA A 10 -33.58 31.69 28.38
C ALA A 10 -32.17 31.14 28.17
N LEU A 11 -31.63 30.47 29.19
CA LEU A 11 -30.49 29.57 29.02
C LEU A 11 -30.92 28.41 28.11
N ILE A 12 -30.45 28.42 26.87
CA ILE A 12 -30.49 27.24 26.00
C ILE A 12 -29.38 26.31 26.51
N ALA A 13 -29.75 25.31 27.30
CA ALA A 13 -28.87 24.20 27.62
C ALA A 13 -28.58 23.43 26.32
N LEU A 14 -27.36 23.59 25.81
CA LEU A 14 -26.80 22.70 24.80
C LEU A 14 -26.71 21.30 25.42
N LEU A 15 -27.71 20.46 25.13
CA LEU A 15 -27.64 19.02 25.29
C LEU A 15 -26.51 18.51 24.40
N GLN A 16 -25.32 18.39 24.97
CA GLN A 16 -24.25 17.58 24.39
C GLN A 16 -24.77 16.15 24.33
N ALA A 17 -25.02 15.65 23.12
CA ALA A 17 -25.25 14.23 22.91
C ALA A 17 -24.05 13.48 23.50
N PRO A 18 -24.26 12.50 24.40
CA PRO A 18 -23.16 11.70 24.91
C PRO A 18 -22.55 10.98 23.71
N GLY A 19 -21.28 11.26 23.42
CA GLY A 19 -20.51 10.45 22.50
C GLY A 19 -20.61 9.01 23.00
N ALA A 20 -21.08 8.10 22.15
CA ALA A 20 -21.12 6.68 22.48
C ALA A 20 -19.72 6.27 22.92
N LEU A 21 -19.53 6.06 24.23
CA LEU A 21 -18.37 5.38 24.77
C LEU A 21 -18.31 4.04 24.04
N ALA A 22 -17.21 3.80 23.33
CA ALA A 22 -16.97 2.51 22.69
C ALA A 22 -17.19 1.43 23.76
N ALA A 23 -18.03 0.45 23.47
CA ALA A 23 -18.30 -0.63 24.41
C ALA A 23 -16.97 -1.27 24.85
N GLU A 24 -16.76 -1.38 26.16
CA GLU A 24 -15.56 -2.01 26.70
C GLU A 24 -15.49 -3.46 26.26
N HIS A 25 -14.27 -3.92 25.94
CA HIS A 25 -14.05 -5.30 25.50
C HIS A 25 -14.43 -6.28 26.62
N PRO A 26 -15.26 -7.31 26.39
CA PRO A 26 -15.71 -8.24 27.44
C PRO A 26 -14.58 -8.96 28.18
N GLY A 27 -13.44 -9.20 27.51
CA GLY A 27 -12.24 -9.79 28.11
C GLY A 27 -11.42 -8.83 28.98
N ARG A 28 -11.83 -7.56 29.16
CA ARG A 28 -11.05 -6.54 29.88
C ARG A 28 -10.73 -6.97 31.31
N SER A 29 -11.72 -7.42 32.08
CA SER A 29 -11.53 -7.81 33.49
C SER A 29 -10.54 -8.96 33.65
N GLN A 30 -10.52 -9.87 32.69
CA GLN A 30 -9.57 -10.98 32.68
C GLN A 30 -8.14 -10.48 32.41
N ILE A 31 -7.97 -9.62 31.40
CA ILE A 31 -6.66 -9.02 31.07
C ILE A 31 -6.13 -8.18 32.23
N GLU A 32 -6.99 -7.45 32.96
CA GLU A 32 -6.59 -6.69 34.15
C GLU A 32 -6.08 -7.60 35.28
N LYS A 33 -6.69 -8.77 35.44
CA LYS A 33 -6.37 -9.71 36.52
C LYS A 33 -5.16 -10.58 36.20
N ASP A 34 -5.15 -11.17 35.00
CA ASP A 34 -4.22 -12.25 34.63
C ASP A 34 -3.12 -11.77 33.67
N GLY A 35 -3.25 -10.56 33.10
CA GLY A 35 -2.30 -9.99 32.15
C GLY A 35 -2.56 -10.39 30.69
N TYR A 36 -1.59 -10.12 29.81
CA TYR A 36 -1.64 -10.48 28.39
C TYR A 36 -0.42 -11.31 28.02
N GLU A 37 -0.64 -12.58 27.73
CA GLU A 37 0.39 -13.57 27.39
C GLU A 37 0.45 -13.83 25.87
N GLY A 38 0.06 -12.84 25.07
CA GLY A 38 0.00 -12.96 23.62
C GLY A 38 -1.30 -13.57 23.12
N PRO A 39 -1.27 -14.20 21.93
CA PRO A 39 -2.47 -14.75 21.28
C PRO A 39 -3.25 -15.74 22.16
N SER A 40 -2.61 -16.50 23.05
CA SER A 40 -3.27 -17.44 23.95
C SER A 40 -4.34 -16.78 24.83
N THR A 41 -4.11 -15.55 25.31
CA THR A 41 -5.11 -14.79 26.07
C THR A 41 -6.35 -14.48 25.23
N CYS A 42 -6.17 -14.19 23.93
CA CYS A 42 -7.28 -13.92 23.01
C CYS A 42 -8.06 -15.19 22.68
N GLU A 43 -7.35 -16.32 22.51
CA GLU A 43 -7.88 -17.61 22.08
C GLU A 43 -8.90 -18.21 23.07
N GLU A 44 -8.88 -17.80 24.34
CA GLU A 44 -9.88 -18.21 25.33
C GLU A 44 -11.32 -17.82 24.93
N CYS A 45 -11.48 -16.62 24.36
CA CYS A 45 -12.76 -16.13 23.85
C CYS A 45 -12.89 -16.19 22.32
N HIS A 46 -11.76 -16.25 21.62
CA HIS A 46 -11.67 -16.25 20.15
C HIS A 46 -10.98 -17.51 19.63
N PRO A 47 -11.50 -18.71 19.90
CA PRO A 47 -10.83 -19.96 19.57
C PRO A 47 -10.63 -20.10 18.06
N GLY A 48 -9.40 -20.43 17.67
CA GLY A 48 -8.94 -20.65 16.31
C GLY A 48 -8.59 -19.38 15.53
N LYS A 49 -8.64 -18.18 16.12
CA LYS A 49 -8.40 -16.93 15.36
C LYS A 49 -6.95 -16.71 14.96
N ALA A 50 -5.98 -17.08 15.80
CA ALA A 50 -4.57 -17.08 15.44
C ALA A 50 -4.32 -18.04 14.27
N LYS A 51 -4.83 -19.28 14.36
CA LYS A 51 -4.74 -20.28 13.28
C LYS A 51 -5.39 -19.81 11.98
N GLU A 52 -6.59 -19.22 12.06
CA GLU A 52 -7.30 -18.63 10.93
C GLU A 52 -6.46 -17.52 10.28
N PHE A 53 -5.84 -16.66 11.09
CA PHE A 53 -5.00 -15.56 10.62
C PHE A 53 -3.77 -16.04 9.84
N LEU A 54 -3.20 -17.19 10.22
CA LEU A 54 -2.08 -17.79 9.47
C LEU A 54 -2.44 -18.14 8.02
N GLY A 55 -3.73 -18.28 7.71
CA GLY A 55 -4.26 -18.53 6.37
C GLY A 55 -4.47 -17.28 5.50
N THR A 56 -4.16 -16.09 6.02
CA THR A 56 -4.34 -14.81 5.33
C THR A 56 -3.08 -14.36 4.60
N VAL A 57 -3.24 -13.45 3.64
CA VAL A 57 -2.13 -12.84 2.91
C VAL A 57 -1.24 -11.98 3.81
N HIS A 58 -1.77 -11.43 4.91
CA HIS A 58 -0.97 -10.63 5.85
C HIS A 58 0.04 -11.49 6.62
N TRP A 59 -0.30 -12.76 6.87
CA TRP A 59 0.65 -13.70 7.45
C TRP A 59 1.55 -14.38 6.42
N LYS A 60 0.97 -14.84 5.31
CA LYS A 60 1.69 -15.61 4.29
C LYS A 60 2.54 -14.75 3.36
N HIS A 61 2.22 -13.47 3.24
CA HIS A 61 2.70 -12.55 2.20
C HIS A 61 2.63 -13.12 0.78
N ALA A 62 1.74 -14.09 0.55
CA ALA A 62 1.57 -14.77 -0.72
C ALA A 62 0.16 -15.35 -0.80
N SER A 63 -0.36 -15.41 -2.00
CA SER A 63 -1.61 -16.09 -2.33
C SER A 63 -1.53 -16.66 -3.74
N LYS A 64 -2.52 -17.45 -4.13
CA LYS A 64 -2.74 -17.69 -5.56
C LYS A 64 -2.99 -16.37 -6.28
N VAL A 65 -2.41 -16.23 -7.47
CA VAL A 65 -2.54 -15.05 -8.33
C VAL A 65 -2.98 -15.52 -9.72
N ASP A 66 -4.13 -15.03 -10.18
CA ASP A 66 -4.79 -15.50 -11.41
C ASP A 66 -4.93 -14.42 -12.49
N ASN A 67 -4.62 -13.17 -12.15
CA ASN A 67 -4.77 -12.01 -13.03
C ASN A 67 -3.44 -11.40 -13.49
N VAL A 68 -2.32 -12.10 -13.30
CA VAL A 68 -0.97 -11.64 -13.67
C VAL A 68 -0.33 -12.65 -14.62
N GLU A 69 0.23 -12.17 -15.72
CA GLU A 69 0.88 -13.01 -16.71
C GLU A 69 2.23 -13.56 -16.24
N ASN A 70 2.70 -14.61 -16.92
CA ASN A 70 4.05 -15.17 -16.76
C ASN A 70 4.37 -15.64 -15.33
N LEU A 71 3.34 -16.09 -14.59
CA LEU A 71 3.48 -16.74 -13.30
C LEU A 71 3.26 -18.26 -13.44
N ASP A 72 3.94 -19.05 -12.61
CA ASP A 72 3.66 -20.48 -12.49
C ASP A 72 2.31 -20.66 -11.75
N PRO A 73 1.25 -21.18 -12.39
CA PRO A 73 -0.06 -21.29 -11.77
C PRO A 73 -0.11 -22.25 -10.58
N LYS A 74 0.95 -23.05 -10.36
CA LYS A 74 1.08 -23.96 -9.21
C LYS A 74 1.69 -23.29 -7.98
N GLN A 75 2.21 -22.07 -8.13
CA GLN A 75 2.85 -21.33 -7.05
C GLN A 75 1.98 -20.18 -6.56
N GLU A 76 2.15 -19.86 -5.27
CA GLU A 76 1.64 -18.62 -4.71
C GLU A 76 2.67 -17.50 -4.90
N TYR A 77 2.19 -16.28 -5.06
CA TYR A 77 3.03 -15.11 -5.25
C TYR A 77 2.64 -13.96 -4.33
N GLY A 78 3.64 -13.17 -3.93
CA GLY A 78 3.44 -11.96 -3.14
C GLY A 78 4.76 -11.42 -2.60
N MET A 79 4.75 -10.61 -1.54
CA MET A 79 5.98 -10.09 -0.94
C MET A 79 6.97 -11.20 -0.52
N LYS A 80 6.46 -12.41 -0.25
CA LYS A 80 7.26 -13.58 0.07
C LYS A 80 8.33 -13.89 -0.98
N ASN A 81 7.96 -13.91 -2.26
CA ASN A 81 8.79 -14.43 -3.35
C ASN A 81 8.80 -13.59 -4.63
N ARG A 82 7.88 -12.64 -4.80
CA ARG A 82 7.80 -11.79 -5.98
C ARG A 82 9.03 -10.88 -6.07
N ILE A 83 9.55 -10.73 -7.28
CA ILE A 83 10.62 -9.79 -7.58
C ILE A 83 10.20 -8.70 -8.56
N TYR A 84 10.63 -7.46 -8.28
CA TYR A 84 10.39 -6.25 -9.07
C TYR A 84 11.28 -5.11 -8.55
N THR A 85 11.57 -4.11 -9.38
CA THR A 85 12.61 -3.10 -9.10
C THR A 85 12.21 -2.01 -8.09
N MET A 86 11.01 -2.03 -7.50
CA MET A 86 10.68 -1.11 -6.38
C MET A 86 11.41 -1.51 -5.09
N CYS A 87 11.44 -2.81 -4.81
CA CYS A 87 12.11 -3.36 -3.64
C CYS A 87 13.42 -4.05 -4.04
N ASN A 88 13.50 -4.63 -5.24
CA ASN A 88 14.64 -5.43 -5.72
C ASN A 88 15.01 -6.64 -4.83
N GLY A 89 14.04 -7.13 -4.07
CA GLY A 89 14.14 -8.26 -3.16
C GLY A 89 12.77 -8.67 -2.64
N ASN A 90 12.74 -9.74 -1.85
CA ASN A 90 11.54 -10.35 -1.28
C ASN A 90 11.84 -10.88 0.14
N ASP A 91 10.83 -11.41 0.84
CA ASP A 91 11.01 -11.88 2.22
C ASP A 91 11.95 -13.08 2.34
N ILE A 92 12.05 -13.94 1.32
CA ILE A 92 12.98 -15.08 1.31
C ILE A 92 14.43 -14.60 1.38
N VAL A 93 14.78 -13.57 0.59
CA VAL A 93 16.16 -13.07 0.52
C VAL A 93 16.45 -12.03 1.60
N ASN A 94 15.46 -11.20 1.93
CA ASN A 94 15.60 -10.09 2.87
C ASN A 94 14.69 -10.27 4.10
N ASN A 95 14.79 -11.45 4.72
CA ASN A 95 14.21 -11.70 6.03
C ASN A 95 14.81 -10.77 7.10
N LEU A 96 14.22 -10.75 8.29
CA LEU A 96 14.74 -9.97 9.39
C LEU A 96 16.11 -10.49 9.82
N LYS A 97 17.15 -9.65 9.73
CA LYS A 97 18.53 -10.03 10.06
C LYS A 97 19.36 -8.84 10.49
N GLU A 98 20.47 -9.14 11.17
CA GLU A 98 21.56 -8.18 11.38
C GLU A 98 22.44 -8.12 10.14
N ILE A 99 22.80 -6.92 9.69
CA ILE A 99 23.73 -6.78 8.55
C ILE A 99 25.19 -6.89 9.00
N PRO A 100 26.14 -7.19 8.10
CA PRO A 100 27.56 -7.11 8.41
C PRO A 100 27.96 -5.75 8.95
N LYS A 101 29.01 -5.70 9.77
CA LYS A 101 29.57 -4.43 10.24
C LYS A 101 30.08 -3.62 9.05
N ASN A 102 29.76 -2.33 9.03
CA ASN A 102 30.32 -1.39 8.07
C ASN A 102 31.78 -1.05 8.40
N ALA A 103 32.40 -0.19 7.58
CA ALA A 103 33.78 0.27 7.78
C ALA A 103 34.04 0.95 9.14
N ASP A 104 33.00 1.49 9.78
CA ASP A 104 33.07 2.15 11.09
C ASP A 104 32.80 1.16 12.24
N GLY A 105 32.69 -0.14 11.96
CA GLY A 105 32.42 -1.20 12.94
C GLY A 105 30.97 -1.26 13.43
N LYS A 106 30.05 -0.50 12.82
CA LYS A 106 28.63 -0.44 13.18
C LYS A 106 27.81 -1.47 12.42
N SER A 107 26.75 -1.99 13.03
CA SER A 107 25.74 -2.82 12.37
C SER A 107 24.32 -2.29 12.66
N LYS A 108 23.34 -2.71 11.86
CA LYS A 108 21.91 -2.48 12.07
C LYS A 108 21.11 -3.73 11.71
N PHE A 109 19.92 -3.85 12.28
CA PHE A 109 18.95 -4.84 11.84
C PHE A 109 18.13 -4.29 10.66
N THR A 110 17.84 -5.13 9.69
CA THR A 110 17.03 -4.80 8.51
C THR A 110 16.22 -6.00 8.04
N GLY A 111 15.27 -5.77 7.13
CA GLY A 111 14.50 -6.83 6.49
C GLY A 111 13.10 -6.37 6.09
N CYS A 112 12.57 -6.97 5.03
CA CYS A 112 11.20 -6.75 4.55
C CYS A 112 10.15 -7.10 5.62
N ASN A 113 10.53 -8.04 6.48
CA ASN A 113 9.73 -8.62 7.55
C ASN A 113 9.50 -7.70 8.76
N THR A 114 10.20 -6.58 8.89
CA THR A 114 9.94 -5.58 9.94
C THR A 114 8.47 -5.11 9.98
N CYS A 115 7.78 -5.20 8.84
CA CYS A 115 6.37 -4.86 8.68
C CYS A 115 5.39 -6.04 8.85
N HIS A 116 5.87 -7.28 8.95
CA HIS A 116 5.00 -8.46 9.07
C HIS A 116 4.51 -8.63 10.52
N PRO A 117 3.23 -8.99 10.74
CA PRO A 117 2.56 -8.99 12.06
C PRO A 117 2.93 -10.20 12.94
N GLY A 118 4.22 -10.52 13.01
CA GLY A 118 4.78 -11.58 13.84
C GLY A 118 6.13 -11.18 14.43
N ASN A 119 6.68 -12.04 15.28
CA ASN A 119 7.97 -11.81 15.95
C ASN A 119 9.20 -12.27 15.13
N HIS A 120 8.99 -12.91 13.97
CA HIS A 120 10.04 -13.47 13.09
C HIS A 120 10.94 -14.53 13.70
N LEU A 121 10.49 -15.21 14.75
CA LEU A 121 11.10 -16.48 15.16
C LEU A 121 10.79 -17.63 14.18
N ASN A 122 9.76 -17.45 13.36
CA ASN A 122 9.35 -18.38 12.31
C ASN A 122 9.27 -17.63 10.98
N ASP A 123 9.47 -18.35 9.87
CA ASP A 123 9.39 -17.78 8.52
C ASP A 123 7.98 -17.30 8.16
N VAL A 124 7.91 -16.37 7.23
CA VAL A 124 6.66 -15.87 6.66
C VAL A 124 5.85 -17.01 6.03
N GLY A 125 4.60 -17.16 6.47
CA GLY A 125 3.72 -18.25 6.08
C GLY A 125 3.96 -19.58 6.80
N SER A 126 4.75 -19.59 7.88
CA SER A 126 4.83 -20.73 8.81
C SER A 126 3.48 -21.06 9.43
N THR A 127 3.30 -22.30 9.86
CA THR A 127 2.07 -22.80 10.48
C THR A 127 2.38 -23.61 11.74
N GLY A 128 1.39 -23.83 12.60
CA GLY A 128 1.56 -24.60 13.83
C GLY A 128 1.63 -23.72 15.09
N PRO A 129 1.72 -24.33 16.28
CA PRO A 129 1.58 -23.62 17.55
C PRO A 129 2.57 -22.47 17.74
N GLU A 130 3.81 -22.62 17.28
CA GLU A 130 4.85 -21.59 17.39
C GLU A 130 4.54 -20.38 16.50
N ALA A 131 3.95 -20.62 15.32
CA ALA A 131 3.51 -19.56 14.42
C ALA A 131 2.28 -18.84 14.98
N GLU A 132 1.34 -19.58 15.58
CA GLU A 132 0.15 -19.02 16.25
C GLU A 132 0.56 -18.13 17.43
N ALA A 133 1.49 -18.58 18.27
CA ALA A 133 2.01 -17.81 19.41
C ALA A 133 2.82 -16.57 19.00
N ALA A 134 3.38 -16.57 17.79
CA ALA A 134 4.17 -15.48 17.24
C ALA A 134 3.32 -14.29 16.73
N VAL A 135 2.01 -14.48 16.52
CA VAL A 135 1.12 -13.43 16.00
C VAL A 135 1.10 -12.23 16.94
N ASP A 136 1.23 -11.04 16.36
CA ASP A 136 1.05 -9.77 17.06
C ASP A 136 -0.40 -9.29 16.90
N CYS A 137 -1.29 -9.67 17.82
CA CYS A 137 -2.69 -9.22 17.76
C CYS A 137 -2.80 -7.70 17.98
N LEU A 138 -1.96 -7.13 18.84
CA LEU A 138 -2.12 -5.77 19.34
C LEU A 138 -1.62 -4.72 18.34
N VAL A 139 -0.70 -5.03 17.43
CA VAL A 139 -0.27 -4.07 16.40
C VAL A 139 -1.44 -3.56 15.56
N CYS A 140 -2.42 -4.42 15.31
CA CYS A 140 -3.64 -4.07 14.58
C CYS A 140 -4.77 -3.59 15.51
N HIS A 141 -4.93 -4.22 16.66
CA HIS A 141 -6.12 -4.05 17.50
C HIS A 141 -5.97 -3.07 18.66
N SER A 142 -4.76 -2.66 19.05
CA SER A 142 -4.58 -1.74 20.16
C SER A 142 -4.49 -0.29 19.70
N THR A 143 -5.29 0.57 20.33
CA THR A 143 -5.24 2.03 20.12
C THR A 143 -4.08 2.70 20.87
N GLU A 144 -3.49 1.99 21.84
CA GLU A 144 -2.35 2.48 22.64
C GLU A 144 -1.05 1.69 22.40
N TYR A 145 -0.97 0.89 21.33
CA TYR A 145 0.23 0.14 20.97
C TYR A 145 1.48 1.03 20.95
N ASP A 146 2.50 0.69 21.73
CA ASP A 146 3.79 1.36 21.75
C ASP A 146 4.67 0.88 20.60
N PHE A 147 4.58 1.56 19.46
CA PHE A 147 5.40 1.28 18.29
C PHE A 147 6.91 1.41 18.53
N ARG A 148 7.36 2.02 19.64
CA ARG A 148 8.79 2.03 19.99
C ARG A 148 9.30 0.63 20.38
N GLN A 149 8.41 -0.26 20.82
CA GLN A 149 8.71 -1.66 21.11
C GLN A 149 8.84 -2.49 19.83
N ARG A 150 8.32 -1.99 18.70
CA ARG A 150 8.43 -2.63 17.39
C ARG A 150 9.82 -2.38 16.79
N LYS A 151 10.84 -2.89 17.48
CA LYS A 151 12.25 -2.81 17.09
C LYS A 151 12.88 -4.20 17.16
N PRO A 152 13.74 -4.55 16.20
CA PRO A 152 14.47 -5.80 16.24
C PRO A 152 15.54 -5.79 17.33
N TYR A 153 15.73 -6.94 17.97
CA TYR A 153 16.76 -7.17 18.99
C TYR A 153 17.26 -8.63 18.92
N LYS A 154 18.35 -8.93 19.64
CA LYS A 154 18.79 -10.31 19.85
C LYS A 154 18.22 -10.86 21.15
N ASP A 155 17.55 -12.00 21.08
CA ASP A 155 17.14 -12.72 22.28
C ASP A 155 18.35 -13.39 22.98
N GLU A 156 18.07 -14.08 24.09
CA GLU A 156 19.09 -14.78 24.89
C GLU A 156 19.81 -15.89 24.10
N GLN A 157 19.18 -16.41 23.05
CA GLN A 157 19.76 -17.41 22.14
C GLN A 157 20.47 -16.77 20.95
N GLY A 158 20.57 -15.44 20.89
CA GLY A 158 21.23 -14.69 19.83
C GLY A 158 20.41 -14.58 18.53
N ARG A 159 19.15 -15.01 18.53
CA ARG A 159 18.25 -14.92 17.37
C ARG A 159 17.74 -13.51 17.22
N VAL A 160 17.57 -13.05 15.98
CA VAL A 160 17.01 -11.73 15.71
C VAL A 160 15.49 -11.81 15.78
N VAL A 161 14.90 -11.10 16.73
CA VAL A 161 13.46 -11.10 17.01
C VAL A 161 12.90 -9.72 16.77
N MET A 162 11.71 -9.65 16.17
CA MET A 162 10.94 -8.41 16.08
C MET A 162 10.18 -8.19 17.38
N GLY A 163 10.51 -7.13 18.11
CA GLY A 163 9.80 -6.75 19.31
C GLY A 163 8.33 -6.46 19.08
N GLN A 164 7.51 -6.78 20.08
CA GLN A 164 6.07 -6.60 20.09
C GLN A 164 5.69 -5.89 21.39
N ASP A 165 4.72 -4.97 21.33
CA ASP A 165 4.13 -4.45 22.57
C ASP A 165 3.10 -5.47 23.08
N ARG A 166 3.51 -6.24 24.08
CA ARG A 166 2.66 -7.19 24.81
C ARG A 166 2.24 -6.66 26.19
N SER A 167 2.27 -5.35 26.40
CA SER A 167 1.88 -4.78 27.69
C SER A 167 0.38 -4.92 27.94
N THR A 168 0.02 -5.10 29.21
CA THR A 168 -1.39 -5.04 29.66
C THR A 168 -2.03 -3.71 29.24
N LYS A 169 -1.29 -2.60 29.26
CA LYS A 169 -1.78 -1.31 28.78
C LYS A 169 -2.30 -1.38 27.33
N ALA A 170 -1.50 -1.92 26.42
CA ALA A 170 -1.90 -2.07 25.03
C ALA A 170 -3.09 -3.04 24.88
N ALA A 171 -3.10 -4.14 25.64
CA ALA A 171 -4.19 -5.10 25.63
C ALA A 171 -5.51 -4.52 26.18
N LEU A 172 -5.47 -3.65 27.18
CA LEU A 172 -6.66 -2.97 27.71
C LEU A 172 -7.22 -1.91 26.76
N ALA A 173 -6.44 -1.50 25.76
CA ALA A 173 -6.82 -0.54 24.73
C ALA A 173 -7.23 -1.20 23.40
N ILE A 174 -7.59 -2.50 23.44
CA ILE A 174 -8.13 -3.23 22.28
C ILE A 174 -9.38 -2.53 21.74
N GLY A 175 -9.45 -2.42 20.43
CA GLY A 175 -10.58 -1.86 19.72
C GLY A 175 -10.50 -2.10 18.22
N LYS A 176 -11.32 -1.33 17.50
CA LYS A 176 -11.33 -1.31 16.04
C LYS A 176 -10.02 -0.68 15.53
N PRO A 177 -9.33 -1.29 14.54
CA PRO A 177 -8.09 -0.73 13.99
C PRO A 177 -8.27 0.71 13.51
N THR A 178 -7.33 1.57 13.87
CA THR A 178 -7.27 2.97 13.42
C THR A 178 -6.38 3.11 12.18
N VAL A 179 -6.37 4.30 11.57
CA VAL A 179 -5.44 4.61 10.46
C VAL A 179 -3.99 4.37 10.88
N LYS A 180 -3.63 4.71 12.12
CA LYS A 180 -2.25 4.57 12.63
C LYS A 180 -1.80 3.11 12.62
N ASN A 181 -2.66 2.18 13.06
CA ASN A 181 -2.35 0.75 13.10
C ASN A 181 -1.96 0.20 11.73
N CYS A 182 -2.70 0.59 10.68
CA CYS A 182 -2.40 0.16 9.31
C CYS A 182 -1.18 0.88 8.74
N MET A 183 -1.08 2.20 8.96
CA MET A 183 -0.09 3.04 8.30
C MET A 183 1.33 2.82 8.80
N THR A 184 1.54 2.32 10.03
CA THR A 184 2.87 1.91 10.52
C THR A 184 3.66 1.08 9.51
N CYS A 185 3.00 0.15 8.82
CA CYS A 185 3.60 -0.69 7.80
C CYS A 185 3.31 -0.17 6.37
N HIS A 186 2.10 0.32 6.11
CA HIS A 186 1.68 0.69 4.76
C HIS A 186 2.27 2.01 4.26
N GLU A 187 2.74 2.88 5.15
CA GLU A 187 3.37 4.16 4.79
C GLU A 187 4.89 4.06 4.66
N THR A 188 5.54 3.17 5.42
CA THR A 188 7.01 3.02 5.49
C THR A 188 7.59 2.04 4.47
N ALA A 189 6.73 1.30 3.77
CA ALA A 189 7.14 0.31 2.79
C ALA A 189 8.01 0.91 1.67
N GLY A 190 9.06 0.17 1.27
CA GLY A 190 9.95 0.55 0.16
C GLY A 190 11.18 1.38 0.57
N GLY A 191 11.50 1.43 1.86
CA GLY A 191 12.69 2.13 2.39
C GLY A 191 12.42 3.52 2.92
N GLY A 192 11.18 3.83 3.32
CA GLY A 192 10.86 5.10 3.97
C GLY A 192 9.40 5.50 3.89
N VAL A 193 9.04 6.50 4.70
CA VAL A 193 7.69 7.08 4.78
C VAL A 193 7.29 7.68 3.43
N LEU A 194 6.10 7.31 2.96
CA LEU A 194 5.47 7.72 1.70
C LEU A 194 6.28 7.34 0.44
N VAL A 195 7.26 6.45 0.53
CA VAL A 195 8.11 6.10 -0.61
C VAL A 195 7.36 5.26 -1.64
N LYS A 196 6.78 4.11 -1.25
CA LYS A 196 6.18 3.18 -2.24
C LYS A 196 4.88 3.69 -2.85
N ARG A 197 3.88 3.98 -2.02
CA ARG A 197 2.52 4.35 -2.49
C ARG A 197 2.29 5.86 -2.55
N GLY A 198 2.97 6.64 -1.69
CA GLY A 198 2.99 8.09 -1.77
C GLY A 198 1.69 8.81 -1.45
N PHE A 199 0.85 8.22 -0.59
CA PHE A 199 -0.36 8.86 -0.10
C PHE A 199 -0.35 8.97 1.42
N SER A 200 -0.89 10.07 1.93
CA SER A 200 -1.24 10.23 3.34
C SER A 200 -2.76 10.21 3.43
N PHE A 201 -3.34 9.40 4.32
CA PHE A 201 -4.79 9.28 4.47
C PHE A 201 -5.26 10.13 5.66
N THR A 202 -5.48 11.42 5.42
CA THR A 202 -5.91 12.39 6.43
C THR A 202 -7.09 13.21 5.94
N LYS A 203 -7.72 13.96 6.86
CA LYS A 203 -8.86 14.82 6.55
C LYS A 203 -8.56 15.86 5.47
N ASP A 204 -7.29 16.29 5.34
CA ASP A 204 -6.88 17.32 4.40
C ASP A 204 -6.59 16.75 3.00
N THR A 205 -6.28 15.47 2.91
CA THR A 205 -5.80 14.83 1.68
C THR A 205 -6.79 13.83 1.08
N ASP A 206 -7.76 13.33 1.85
CA ASP A 206 -8.75 12.35 1.38
C ASP A 206 -10.17 12.67 1.88
N ALA A 207 -11.13 12.67 0.95
CA ALA A 207 -12.53 12.99 1.23
C ALA A 207 -13.23 11.98 2.16
N HIS A 208 -12.80 10.71 2.18
CA HIS A 208 -13.34 9.70 3.09
C HIS A 208 -12.80 9.89 4.49
N ALA A 209 -11.49 10.14 4.61
CA ALA A 209 -10.87 10.50 5.89
C ALA A 209 -11.48 11.78 6.47
N ALA A 210 -11.80 12.77 5.63
CA ALA A 210 -12.50 14.00 6.02
C ALA A 210 -13.89 13.74 6.63
N LYS A 211 -14.51 12.60 6.32
CA LYS A 211 -15.76 12.12 6.92
C LYS A 211 -15.57 11.22 8.14
N GLY A 212 -14.34 11.09 8.62
CA GLY A 212 -14.00 10.29 9.80
C GLY A 212 -13.84 8.80 9.52
N MET A 213 -13.79 8.38 8.25
CA MET A 213 -13.55 6.97 7.91
C MET A 213 -12.11 6.56 8.23
N VAL A 214 -11.94 5.31 8.62
CA VAL A 214 -10.66 4.61 8.79
C VAL A 214 -10.53 3.48 7.76
N CYS A 215 -9.35 2.87 7.69
CA CYS A 215 -9.02 1.88 6.66
C CYS A 215 -10.05 0.74 6.60
N VAL A 216 -10.42 0.17 7.74
CA VAL A 216 -11.34 -0.97 7.85
C VAL A 216 -12.80 -0.63 7.53
N ASP A 217 -13.16 0.64 7.32
CA ASP A 217 -14.51 1.00 6.85
C ASP A 217 -14.71 0.66 5.37
N CYS A 218 -13.65 0.79 4.56
CA CYS A 218 -13.62 0.31 3.17
C CYS A 218 -13.04 -1.10 3.09
N HIS A 219 -11.98 -1.36 3.84
CA HIS A 219 -11.29 -2.64 3.90
C HIS A 219 -11.95 -3.58 4.92
N GLN A 220 -13.26 -3.76 4.80
CA GLN A 220 -14.06 -4.56 5.73
C GLN A 220 -13.58 -6.00 5.71
N ALA A 221 -12.93 -6.40 6.80
CA ALA A 221 -12.36 -7.73 6.91
C ALA A 221 -13.45 -8.77 7.19
N LYS A 222 -13.29 -9.96 6.62
CA LYS A 222 -14.08 -11.15 6.97
C LYS A 222 -13.10 -12.27 7.30
N ASP A 223 -13.20 -12.85 8.48
CA ASP A 223 -12.27 -13.92 8.93
C ASP A 223 -10.79 -13.50 8.79
N HIS A 224 -10.51 -12.26 9.21
CA HIS A 224 -9.22 -11.54 9.06
C HIS A 224 -8.69 -11.38 7.62
N ARG A 225 -9.47 -11.78 6.62
CA ARG A 225 -9.16 -11.54 5.20
C ARG A 225 -9.52 -10.10 4.85
N ILE A 226 -8.53 -9.35 4.38
CA ILE A 226 -8.68 -7.90 4.13
C ILE A 226 -8.81 -7.68 2.62
N PRO A 227 -9.92 -7.10 2.12
CA PRO A 227 -10.10 -6.90 0.69
C PRO A 227 -9.11 -5.88 0.13
N THR A 228 -8.80 -5.98 -1.16
CA THR A 228 -8.03 -4.96 -1.88
C THR A 228 -8.61 -4.73 -3.28
N GLY A 229 -8.41 -3.54 -3.83
CA GLY A 229 -8.70 -3.28 -5.25
C GLY A 229 -7.77 -4.05 -6.19
N PHE A 230 -8.02 -3.92 -7.49
CA PHE A 230 -7.15 -4.41 -8.54
C PHE A 230 -6.06 -3.38 -8.82
N ASP A 231 -4.86 -3.62 -8.29
CA ASP A 231 -3.70 -2.78 -8.53
C ASP A 231 -2.64 -3.60 -9.27
N PRO A 232 -2.09 -3.12 -10.40
CA PRO A 232 -1.09 -3.88 -11.16
C PRO A 232 0.14 -4.27 -10.34
N ASN A 233 0.45 -3.55 -9.27
CA ASN A 233 1.55 -3.85 -8.37
C ASN A 233 1.11 -4.56 -7.07
N ASN A 234 -0.18 -4.80 -6.81
CA ASN A 234 -0.65 -5.57 -5.65
C ASN A 234 -1.22 -6.94 -6.08
N TRP A 235 -0.36 -7.95 -6.15
CA TRP A 235 -0.74 -9.26 -6.69
C TRP A 235 -1.44 -10.15 -5.64
N ALA A 236 -0.76 -10.36 -4.51
CA ALA A 236 -1.26 -11.21 -3.44
C ALA A 236 -2.49 -10.58 -2.78
N ASN A 237 -3.51 -11.40 -2.48
CA ASN A 237 -4.76 -10.95 -1.90
C ASN A 237 -5.53 -12.13 -1.28
N ASP A 238 -6.49 -11.83 -0.41
CA ASP A 238 -7.32 -12.85 0.23
C ASP A 238 -8.58 -13.27 -0.58
N GLY A 239 -8.64 -12.96 -1.88
CA GLY A 239 -9.79 -13.25 -2.74
C GLY A 239 -10.96 -12.27 -2.58
N LEU A 240 -10.88 -11.33 -1.63
CA LEU A 240 -11.87 -10.29 -1.42
C LEU A 240 -11.48 -9.00 -2.17
N ARG A 241 -12.45 -8.34 -2.80
CA ARG A 241 -12.25 -7.12 -3.58
C ARG A 241 -13.15 -6.00 -3.11
N LEU A 242 -12.64 -4.78 -3.16
CA LEU A 242 -13.39 -3.55 -2.88
C LEU A 242 -13.56 -2.70 -4.14
N SER A 243 -14.62 -1.91 -4.19
CA SER A 243 -14.93 -1.01 -5.28
C SER A 243 -15.77 0.18 -4.80
N CYS A 244 -15.72 1.30 -5.54
CA CYS A 244 -16.41 2.54 -5.15
C CYS A 244 -17.93 2.42 -5.22
N ASP A 245 -18.44 1.65 -6.18
CA ASP A 245 -19.86 1.41 -6.42
C ASP A 245 -20.55 0.61 -5.31
N GLY A 246 -19.80 -0.09 -4.44
CA GLY A 246 -20.36 -0.74 -3.25
C GLY A 246 -21.05 0.23 -2.29
N CYS A 247 -20.58 1.49 -2.22
CA CYS A 247 -21.19 2.54 -1.40
C CYS A 247 -21.89 3.63 -2.23
N HIS A 248 -21.40 3.91 -3.44
CA HIS A 248 -21.87 5.02 -4.28
C HIS A 248 -22.84 4.61 -5.39
N GLY A 249 -22.95 3.31 -5.70
CA GLY A 249 -23.66 2.82 -6.88
C GLY A 249 -22.98 3.17 -8.21
N GLU A 250 -23.58 2.74 -9.32
CA GLU A 250 -23.01 2.91 -10.66
C GLU A 250 -23.24 4.31 -11.27
N LYS A 251 -24.24 5.03 -10.77
CA LYS A 251 -24.70 6.34 -11.29
C LYS A 251 -24.82 7.39 -10.17
N PRO A 252 -23.70 7.73 -9.49
CA PRO A 252 -23.74 8.58 -8.30
C PRO A 252 -23.98 10.08 -8.60
N HIS A 253 -23.94 10.49 -9.88
CA HIS A 253 -24.01 11.89 -10.25
C HIS A 253 -25.43 12.30 -10.64
N LYS A 254 -25.79 13.57 -10.43
CA LYS A 254 -26.99 14.17 -11.03
C LYS A 254 -26.86 14.33 -12.55
N SER A 255 -25.63 14.53 -13.04
CA SER A 255 -25.36 14.65 -14.46
C SER A 255 -25.37 13.29 -15.16
N ALA A 256 -26.24 13.16 -16.16
CA ALA A 256 -26.31 11.97 -17.01
C ALA A 256 -25.00 11.73 -17.77
N ASP A 257 -24.27 12.79 -18.13
CA ASP A 257 -23.01 12.66 -18.86
C ASP A 257 -21.91 12.05 -17.99
N TYR A 258 -21.76 12.49 -16.73
CA TYR A 258 -20.80 11.85 -15.81
C TYR A 258 -21.15 10.39 -15.54
N ASN A 259 -22.44 10.07 -15.39
CA ASN A 259 -22.88 8.69 -15.24
C ASN A 259 -22.60 7.85 -16.50
N ARG A 260 -22.65 8.44 -17.71
CA ARG A 260 -22.26 7.74 -18.95
C ARG A 260 -20.77 7.44 -18.98
N HIS A 261 -19.92 8.33 -18.44
CA HIS A 261 -18.47 8.12 -18.41
C HIS A 261 -18.07 6.93 -17.55
N THR A 262 -18.82 6.57 -16.51
CA THR A 262 -18.48 5.43 -15.63
C THR A 262 -18.43 4.09 -16.37
N ALA A 263 -19.01 4.00 -17.57
CA ALA A 263 -18.89 2.83 -18.45
C ALA A 263 -17.46 2.61 -18.96
N ARG A 264 -16.67 3.69 -19.13
CA ARG A 264 -15.33 3.64 -19.76
C ARG A 264 -14.23 4.29 -18.92
N ILE A 265 -14.58 5.06 -17.91
CA ILE A 265 -13.66 5.78 -17.02
C ILE A 265 -13.87 5.27 -15.59
N ALA A 266 -12.80 4.86 -14.93
CA ALA A 266 -12.85 4.47 -13.53
C ALA A 266 -13.12 5.68 -12.63
N CYS A 267 -13.81 5.49 -11.50
CA CYS A 267 -14.08 6.57 -10.53
C CYS A 267 -12.78 7.26 -10.08
N GLN A 268 -11.73 6.47 -9.86
CA GLN A 268 -10.39 6.93 -9.51
C GLN A 268 -9.84 7.95 -10.50
N THR A 269 -10.08 7.79 -11.81
CA THR A 269 -9.53 8.69 -12.84
C THR A 269 -9.97 10.12 -12.61
N CYS A 270 -11.26 10.34 -12.32
CA CYS A 270 -11.78 11.67 -12.06
C CYS A 270 -11.50 12.15 -10.64
N HIS A 271 -11.55 11.23 -9.67
CA HIS A 271 -11.53 11.59 -8.25
C HIS A 271 -10.14 11.52 -7.58
N ILE A 272 -9.10 11.08 -8.29
CA ILE A 272 -7.72 11.03 -7.80
C ILE A 272 -6.81 11.71 -8.84
N PRO A 273 -6.87 13.04 -8.95
CA PRO A 273 -6.14 13.79 -9.98
C PRO A 273 -4.64 13.89 -9.70
N ARG A 274 -4.21 13.56 -8.47
CA ARG A 274 -2.84 13.72 -7.99
C ARG A 274 -2.42 12.55 -7.08
N THR A 275 -1.14 12.22 -7.09
CA THR A 275 -0.49 11.15 -6.31
C THR A 275 0.93 11.55 -5.90
N GLY A 276 1.72 10.65 -5.32
CA GLY A 276 3.09 10.96 -4.88
C GLY A 276 4.01 9.74 -4.68
N GLY A 277 5.09 9.93 -3.93
CA GLY A 277 6.07 8.91 -3.59
C GLY A 277 7.18 8.76 -4.63
N ALA A 278 7.86 7.62 -4.62
CA ALA A 278 9.00 7.36 -5.50
C ALA A 278 8.57 7.30 -6.97
N VAL A 279 9.38 7.94 -7.81
CA VAL A 279 9.27 7.94 -9.27
C VAL A 279 10.43 7.19 -9.92
N ALA A 280 11.59 7.13 -9.26
CA ALA A 280 12.71 6.30 -9.71
C ALA A 280 13.62 5.85 -8.57
N LYS A 281 14.34 4.75 -8.78
CA LYS A 281 15.38 4.25 -7.87
C LYS A 281 16.45 3.48 -8.63
N ASP A 282 17.71 3.63 -8.23
CA ASP A 282 18.82 2.84 -8.76
C ASP A 282 19.35 1.89 -7.68
N PHE A 283 19.17 0.59 -7.86
CA PHE A 283 19.73 -0.43 -6.95
C PHE A 283 21.14 -0.87 -7.34
N THR A 284 21.66 -0.41 -8.49
CA THR A 284 23.00 -0.76 -8.97
C THR A 284 24.09 0.10 -8.36
N VAL A 285 23.72 1.26 -7.81
CA VAL A 285 24.62 2.21 -7.14
C VAL A 285 24.03 2.57 -5.79
N TRP A 286 24.83 2.43 -4.74
CA TRP A 286 24.45 2.76 -3.36
C TRP A 286 25.43 3.79 -2.82
N GLU A 287 24.91 4.82 -2.17
CA GLU A 287 25.69 5.97 -1.71
C GLU A 287 25.82 5.91 -0.19
N LYS A 288 27.02 6.23 0.32
CA LYS A 288 27.30 6.25 1.77
C LYS A 288 26.58 7.44 2.41
N GLY A 289 25.69 7.17 3.35
CA GLY A 289 25.03 8.16 4.19
C GLY A 289 25.90 8.64 5.37
N GLY A 290 25.43 9.67 6.06
CA GLY A 290 26.11 10.26 7.22
C GLY A 290 26.19 9.35 8.46
N ASP A 291 25.38 8.29 8.51
CA ASP A 291 25.41 7.27 9.56
C ASP A 291 26.48 6.18 9.33
N GLY A 292 27.10 6.19 8.15
CA GLY A 292 28.13 5.25 7.72
C GLY A 292 27.60 4.05 6.94
N PHE A 293 26.28 3.92 6.78
CA PHE A 293 25.66 2.88 5.95
C PHE A 293 25.40 3.39 4.54
N TYR A 294 25.19 2.48 3.60
CA TYR A 294 24.90 2.80 2.22
C TYR A 294 23.43 2.58 1.93
N GLU A 295 22.84 3.43 1.08
CA GLU A 295 21.45 3.30 0.64
C GLU A 295 21.34 3.59 -0.87
N PRO A 296 20.38 3.01 -1.59
CA PRO A 296 20.16 3.28 -3.01
C PRO A 296 19.51 4.66 -3.22
N THR A 297 19.98 5.39 -4.23
CA THR A 297 19.42 6.70 -4.59
C THR A 297 17.96 6.56 -5.03
N THR A 298 17.05 7.26 -4.35
CA THR A 298 15.61 7.24 -4.63
C THR A 298 15.11 8.65 -4.96
N LEU A 299 14.56 8.82 -6.16
CA LEU A 299 13.86 10.05 -6.54
C LEU A 299 12.41 9.97 -6.09
N LYS A 300 11.98 10.92 -5.26
CA LYS A 300 10.63 11.00 -4.69
C LYS A 300 9.94 12.33 -4.98
N LYS A 301 8.62 12.29 -4.94
CA LYS A 301 7.70 13.42 -5.00
C LYS A 301 6.80 13.39 -3.78
N ASP A 302 6.40 14.54 -3.27
CA ASP A 302 5.49 14.61 -2.13
C ASP A 302 4.07 14.16 -2.52
N ALA A 303 3.24 13.90 -1.52
CA ALA A 303 1.84 13.56 -1.74
C ALA A 303 1.14 14.68 -2.52
N ASN A 304 0.33 14.30 -3.51
CA ASN A 304 -0.34 15.21 -4.45
C ASN A 304 0.57 15.99 -5.42
N GLU A 305 1.86 15.70 -5.53
CA GLU A 305 2.75 16.38 -6.49
C GLU A 305 2.75 15.77 -7.90
N THR A 306 2.38 14.49 -8.02
CA THR A 306 2.47 13.75 -9.29
C THR A 306 1.11 13.69 -9.97
N VAL A 307 1.04 14.05 -11.26
CA VAL A 307 -0.13 13.79 -12.09
C VAL A 307 -0.09 12.32 -12.53
N PRO A 308 -1.16 11.53 -12.35
CA PRO A 308 -1.20 10.16 -12.83
C PRO A 308 -1.10 10.07 -14.35
N VAL A 309 -0.57 8.96 -14.83
CA VAL A 309 -0.77 8.55 -16.22
C VAL A 309 -2.07 7.76 -16.33
N TYR A 310 -2.74 7.86 -17.48
CA TYR A 310 -4.04 7.23 -17.69
C TYR A 310 -3.92 6.15 -18.75
N ALA A 311 -4.33 4.92 -18.40
CA ALA A 311 -4.24 3.78 -19.31
C ALA A 311 -5.49 2.91 -19.22
N TRP A 312 -5.79 2.20 -20.30
CA TRP A 312 -6.82 1.16 -20.30
C TRP A 312 -6.41 0.01 -19.38
N TYR A 313 -7.34 -0.39 -18.52
CA TYR A 313 -7.14 -1.47 -17.57
C TYR A 313 -8.36 -2.39 -17.49
N ASP A 314 -8.15 -3.67 -17.79
CA ASP A 314 -9.12 -4.76 -17.74
C ASP A 314 -9.01 -5.59 -16.44
N ARG A 315 -8.22 -5.09 -15.47
CA ARG A 315 -7.89 -5.74 -14.19
C ARG A 315 -6.86 -6.89 -14.30
N LYS A 316 -6.26 -7.11 -15.47
CA LYS A 316 -5.14 -8.04 -15.68
C LYS A 316 -3.82 -7.32 -15.82
N VAL A 317 -2.73 -7.98 -15.44
CA VAL A 317 -1.40 -7.39 -15.33
C VAL A 317 -0.45 -8.03 -16.32
N ARG A 318 0.17 -7.19 -17.14
CA ARG A 318 1.32 -7.56 -17.96
C ARG A 318 2.53 -7.59 -17.03
N ASN A 319 3.25 -8.69 -17.03
CA ASN A 319 4.39 -8.91 -16.15
C ASN A 319 5.56 -9.46 -16.96
N GLU A 320 6.48 -8.57 -17.30
CA GLU A 320 7.68 -8.84 -18.09
C GLU A 320 8.91 -8.28 -17.37
N PRO A 321 10.12 -8.76 -17.67
CA PRO A 321 11.34 -8.34 -16.96
C PRO A 321 11.54 -6.81 -16.90
N HIS A 322 11.16 -6.09 -17.95
CA HIS A 322 11.33 -4.64 -18.05
C HIS A 322 10.01 -3.86 -17.92
N PHE A 323 8.88 -4.53 -17.69
CA PHE A 323 7.57 -3.88 -17.61
C PHE A 323 6.59 -4.64 -16.71
N ILE A 324 6.03 -3.94 -15.71
CA ILE A 324 4.87 -4.43 -14.95
C ILE A 324 3.78 -3.37 -15.01
N GLY A 325 2.62 -3.71 -15.58
CA GLY A 325 1.57 -2.72 -15.70
C GLY A 325 0.22 -3.22 -16.19
N PRO A 326 -0.73 -2.28 -16.38
CA PRO A 326 -2.09 -2.62 -16.73
C PRO A 326 -2.16 -3.23 -18.14
N LYS A 327 -2.95 -4.28 -18.29
CA LYS A 327 -3.48 -4.70 -19.59
C LYS A 327 -4.84 -4.08 -19.81
N GLY A 328 -5.17 -3.87 -21.07
CA GLY A 328 -6.48 -3.38 -21.45
C GLY A 328 -6.41 -2.69 -22.79
N SER A 329 -7.55 -2.45 -23.40
CA SER A 329 -7.60 -1.68 -24.64
C SER A 329 -8.93 -0.99 -24.80
N ARG A 330 -8.96 -0.01 -25.69
CA ARG A 330 -10.21 0.65 -26.09
C ARG A 330 -11.25 -0.33 -26.66
N LYS A 331 -10.82 -1.39 -27.36
CA LYS A 331 -11.74 -2.34 -27.99
C LYS A 331 -12.34 -3.34 -27.00
N ASP A 332 -11.73 -3.47 -25.83
CA ASP A 332 -12.25 -4.34 -24.77
C ASP A 332 -13.35 -3.60 -23.98
N ALA A 333 -14.54 -4.18 -23.97
CA ALA A 333 -15.70 -3.65 -23.25
C ALA A 333 -15.49 -3.66 -21.72
N LYS A 334 -14.64 -4.55 -21.20
CA LYS A 334 -14.34 -4.66 -19.75
C LYS A 334 -13.29 -3.65 -19.29
N SER A 335 -12.48 -3.15 -20.23
CA SER A 335 -11.47 -2.14 -19.94
C SER A 335 -12.08 -0.78 -19.61
N LYS A 336 -11.59 -0.15 -18.55
CA LYS A 336 -11.81 1.27 -18.26
C LYS A 336 -10.47 2.01 -18.20
N ILE A 337 -10.49 3.32 -18.33
CA ILE A 337 -9.30 4.15 -18.11
C ILE A 337 -9.13 4.35 -16.61
N TYR A 338 -7.97 3.97 -16.07
CA TYR A 338 -7.57 4.13 -14.66
C TYR A 338 -6.35 5.06 -14.53
N PRO A 339 -6.18 5.71 -13.37
CA PRO A 339 -4.99 6.50 -13.06
C PRO A 339 -3.88 5.64 -12.44
N PHE A 340 -2.66 5.81 -12.91
CA PHE A 340 -1.47 5.12 -12.42
C PHE A 340 -0.34 6.08 -12.10
N LYS A 341 0.46 5.73 -11.09
CA LYS A 341 1.80 6.28 -10.92
C LYS A 341 2.80 5.38 -11.65
N ILE A 342 3.68 5.98 -12.43
CA ILE A 342 4.83 5.28 -13.01
C ILE A 342 6.02 5.35 -12.05
N TYR A 343 6.70 4.22 -11.92
CA TYR A 343 7.98 4.10 -11.25
C TYR A 343 8.99 3.46 -12.20
N MET A 344 10.20 4.01 -12.24
CA MET A 344 11.34 3.46 -13.00
C MET A 344 12.40 2.94 -12.02
N GLY A 345 12.60 1.63 -11.97
CA GLY A 345 13.66 1.06 -11.14
C GLY A 345 14.77 0.47 -11.99
N LYS A 346 16.02 0.76 -11.63
CA LYS A 346 17.20 0.14 -12.23
C LYS A 346 17.76 -0.92 -11.30
N ALA A 347 18.05 -2.09 -11.85
CA ALA A 347 18.55 -3.23 -11.09
C ALA A 347 19.39 -4.15 -12.00
N PHE A 348 19.87 -5.26 -11.45
CA PHE A 348 20.65 -6.26 -12.17
C PHE A 348 19.76 -7.34 -12.79
N TYR A 349 20.10 -7.73 -14.01
CA TYR A 349 19.44 -8.77 -14.79
C TYR A 349 20.42 -9.86 -15.15
N ASP A 350 19.92 -11.09 -15.21
CA ASP A 350 20.69 -12.21 -15.73
C ASP A 350 20.90 -12.04 -17.23
N ALA A 351 22.17 -11.98 -17.67
CA ALA A 351 22.52 -11.69 -19.06
C ALA A 351 22.02 -12.73 -20.07
N LYS A 352 21.77 -13.98 -19.63
CA LYS A 352 21.35 -15.08 -20.51
C LYS A 352 19.84 -15.15 -20.67
N SER A 353 19.12 -15.11 -19.55
CA SER A 353 17.67 -15.26 -19.51
C SER A 353 16.91 -13.93 -19.60
N GLY A 354 17.58 -12.81 -19.39
CA GLY A 354 16.96 -11.48 -19.31
C GLY A 354 16.05 -11.31 -18.09
N LYS A 355 16.08 -12.23 -17.11
CA LYS A 355 15.26 -12.15 -15.90
C LYS A 355 15.89 -11.21 -14.87
N LEU A 356 15.03 -10.50 -14.14
CA LEU A 356 15.44 -9.66 -13.02
C LEU A 356 16.04 -10.52 -11.90
N LEU A 357 17.20 -10.11 -11.35
CA LEU A 357 17.89 -10.79 -10.26
C LEU A 357 17.58 -10.14 -8.91
N SER A 358 17.40 -10.97 -7.88
CA SER A 358 17.19 -10.49 -6.51
C SER A 358 18.49 -9.96 -5.93
N MET A 359 18.36 -9.04 -4.98
CA MET A 359 19.48 -8.52 -4.19
C MET A 359 19.20 -8.74 -2.71
N ASP A 360 20.19 -9.27 -2.01
CA ASP A 360 20.28 -9.20 -0.56
C ASP A 360 20.86 -7.83 -0.22
N PHE A 361 20.16 -7.06 0.60
CA PHE A 361 20.57 -5.70 0.92
C PHE A 361 21.68 -5.65 1.95
N ALA A 362 21.95 -6.74 2.68
CA ALA A 362 22.89 -6.71 3.79
C ALA A 362 24.34 -6.37 3.35
N PRO A 363 24.91 -7.00 2.30
CA PRO A 363 26.23 -6.56 1.78
C PRO A 363 26.25 -5.10 1.31
N PRO A 364 25.39 -4.65 0.36
CA PRO A 364 25.47 -3.29 -0.13
C PRO A 364 25.18 -2.26 0.96
N MET A 365 24.29 -2.51 1.93
CA MET A 365 24.08 -1.59 3.07
C MET A 365 25.35 -1.38 3.90
N ALA A 366 26.17 -2.42 4.06
CA ALA A 366 27.36 -2.37 4.89
C ALA A 366 28.56 -1.71 4.19
N ASN A 367 28.73 -1.94 2.88
CA ASN A 367 29.95 -1.55 2.16
C ASN A 367 29.76 -1.01 0.74
N GLY A 368 28.52 -0.88 0.26
CA GLY A 368 28.19 -0.41 -1.10
C GLY A 368 28.34 -1.46 -2.20
N ASP A 369 28.75 -2.69 -1.90
CA ASP A 369 28.94 -3.75 -2.90
C ASP A 369 27.60 -4.38 -3.31
N THR A 370 27.03 -3.83 -4.38
CA THR A 370 25.76 -4.30 -4.94
C THR A 370 25.87 -5.66 -5.61
N ARG A 371 27.04 -6.06 -6.11
CA ARG A 371 27.24 -7.38 -6.72
C ARG A 371 27.33 -8.47 -5.67
N ALA A 372 27.97 -8.21 -4.54
CA ALA A 372 27.92 -9.12 -3.38
C ALA A 372 26.48 -9.34 -2.91
N GLY A 373 25.62 -8.32 -2.98
CA GLY A 373 24.18 -8.45 -2.72
C GLY A 373 23.46 -9.40 -3.68
N VAL A 374 23.77 -9.32 -4.98
CA VAL A 374 23.22 -10.25 -6.00
C VAL A 374 23.74 -11.67 -5.77
N GLU A 375 25.02 -11.84 -5.46
CA GLU A 375 25.62 -13.14 -5.17
C GLU A 375 24.98 -13.80 -3.94
N SER A 376 24.84 -13.03 -2.85
CA SER A 376 24.21 -13.50 -1.61
C SER A 376 22.77 -13.97 -1.87
N ALA A 377 21.99 -13.17 -2.59
CA ALA A 377 20.63 -13.54 -2.98
C ALA A 377 20.58 -14.80 -3.85
N ALA A 378 21.45 -14.90 -4.86
CA ALA A 378 21.53 -16.06 -5.73
C ALA A 378 21.86 -17.34 -4.93
N ARG A 379 22.73 -17.24 -3.91
CA ARG A 379 23.02 -18.33 -2.98
C ARG A 379 21.80 -18.73 -2.17
N THR A 380 21.09 -17.77 -1.56
CA THR A 380 19.86 -18.03 -0.79
C THR A 380 18.77 -18.68 -1.65
N LEU A 381 18.68 -18.29 -2.92
CA LEU A 381 17.71 -18.85 -3.88
C LEU A 381 18.17 -20.17 -4.53
N GLY A 382 19.34 -20.71 -4.14
CA GLY A 382 19.84 -21.99 -4.65
C GLY A 382 20.26 -21.97 -6.12
N MET A 383 20.64 -20.80 -6.66
CA MET A 383 21.11 -20.70 -8.05
C MET A 383 22.48 -21.38 -8.21
N LYS A 384 22.72 -21.98 -9.39
CA LYS A 384 24.00 -22.59 -9.72
C LYS A 384 25.06 -21.50 -9.94
N ASP A 385 26.21 -21.65 -9.29
CA ASP A 385 27.35 -20.71 -9.34
C ASP A 385 26.94 -19.24 -9.10
N PRO A 386 26.54 -18.90 -7.85
CA PRO A 386 26.11 -17.55 -7.49
C PRO A 386 27.12 -16.45 -7.85
N ALA A 387 28.41 -16.75 -7.74
CA ALA A 387 29.47 -15.80 -8.07
C ALA A 387 29.51 -15.48 -9.57
N ALA A 388 29.37 -16.50 -10.43
CA ALA A 388 29.26 -16.27 -11.88
C ALA A 388 27.98 -15.50 -12.24
N VAL A 389 26.85 -15.79 -11.58
CA VAL A 389 25.59 -15.04 -11.77
C VAL A 389 25.80 -13.56 -11.46
N ALA A 390 26.36 -13.23 -10.30
CA ALA A 390 26.61 -11.85 -9.88
C ALA A 390 27.62 -11.13 -10.79
N LYS A 391 28.66 -11.83 -11.25
CA LYS A 391 29.67 -11.29 -12.17
C LYS A 391 29.09 -10.99 -13.56
N ALA A 392 28.25 -11.89 -14.08
CA ALA A 392 27.64 -11.74 -15.41
C ALA A 392 26.43 -10.80 -15.42
N ALA A 393 25.92 -10.40 -14.26
CA ALA A 393 24.72 -9.58 -14.17
C ALA A 393 24.89 -8.20 -14.83
N VAL A 394 23.89 -7.80 -15.62
CA VAL A 394 23.87 -6.55 -16.39
C VAL A 394 22.83 -5.58 -15.83
N PRO A 395 23.12 -4.27 -15.76
CA PRO A 395 22.15 -3.29 -15.30
C PRO A 395 21.04 -3.08 -16.34
N GLY A 396 19.80 -2.91 -15.88
CA GLY A 396 18.65 -2.64 -16.74
C GLY A 396 17.55 -1.89 -15.99
N TRP A 397 16.63 -1.29 -16.75
CA TRP A 397 15.47 -0.57 -16.21
C TRP A 397 14.19 -1.42 -16.31
N GLN A 398 13.32 -1.29 -15.31
CA GLN A 398 11.94 -1.78 -15.35
C GLN A 398 10.99 -0.63 -15.06
N THR A 399 9.95 -0.53 -15.89
CA THR A 399 8.84 0.38 -15.70
C THR A 399 7.72 -0.34 -14.94
N ILE A 400 7.24 0.24 -13.84
CA ILE A 400 6.18 -0.32 -13.00
C ILE A 400 5.04 0.67 -12.87
N TYR A 401 3.81 0.19 -13.05
CA TYR A 401 2.59 0.96 -12.83
C TYR A 401 1.99 0.62 -11.47
N PHE A 402 1.75 1.64 -10.65
CA PHE A 402 1.04 1.54 -9.39
C PHE A 402 -0.35 2.16 -9.54
N GLY A 403 -1.40 1.43 -9.18
CA GLY A 403 -2.76 1.99 -9.18
C GLY A 403 -2.89 3.13 -8.16
N SER A 404 -3.53 4.23 -8.57
CA SER A 404 -3.88 5.32 -7.64
C SER A 404 -5.29 5.07 -7.09
N ASN A 405 -5.40 4.79 -5.79
CA ASN A 405 -6.64 4.34 -5.14
C ASN A 405 -7.02 5.10 -3.85
N HIS A 406 -6.18 6.04 -3.41
CA HIS A 406 -6.40 6.93 -2.25
C HIS A 406 -6.23 8.38 -2.70
N LEU A 407 -6.36 9.35 -1.78
CA LEU A 407 -6.34 10.80 -2.06
C LEU A 407 -7.58 11.24 -2.84
N VAL A 408 -8.72 10.61 -2.53
CA VAL A 408 -9.98 10.88 -3.21
C VAL A 408 -10.40 12.31 -2.91
N THR A 409 -10.75 13.06 -3.96
CA THR A 409 -11.26 14.43 -3.84
C THR A 409 -12.64 14.58 -4.48
N ARG A 410 -13.46 15.45 -3.87
CA ARG A 410 -14.76 15.86 -4.43
C ARG A 410 -14.68 17.21 -5.13
N SER A 411 -14.13 18.23 -4.48
CA SER A 411 -14.10 19.60 -5.00
C SER A 411 -13.05 19.83 -6.09
N LYS A 412 -11.98 19.02 -6.09
CA LYS A 412 -10.90 19.10 -7.09
C LYS A 412 -10.97 17.95 -8.11
N ALA A 413 -12.11 17.26 -8.20
CA ALA A 413 -12.31 16.18 -9.16
C ALA A 413 -12.19 16.73 -10.60
N LEU A 414 -11.66 15.91 -11.51
CA LEU A 414 -11.53 16.30 -12.91
C LEU A 414 -12.90 16.58 -13.51
N ASN A 415 -13.01 17.72 -14.17
CA ASN A 415 -14.19 18.13 -14.92
C ASN A 415 -13.94 17.99 -16.43
N CYS A 416 -14.91 18.45 -17.23
CA CYS A 416 -14.87 18.29 -18.68
C CYS A 416 -13.65 18.99 -19.31
N VAL A 417 -13.33 20.21 -18.89
CA VAL A 417 -12.17 20.95 -19.44
C VAL A 417 -10.85 20.31 -19.06
N ASN A 418 -10.75 19.64 -17.91
CA ASN A 418 -9.52 18.93 -17.53
C ASN A 418 -9.17 17.79 -18.50
N CYS A 419 -10.15 17.18 -19.17
CA CYS A 419 -9.93 16.08 -20.11
C CYS A 419 -10.05 16.50 -21.58
N HIS A 420 -11.06 17.32 -21.89
CA HIS A 420 -11.42 17.73 -23.25
C HIS A 420 -10.81 19.08 -23.66
N GLY A 421 -10.22 19.81 -22.72
CA GLY A 421 -9.53 21.07 -23.00
C GLY A 421 -8.24 20.88 -23.79
N VAL A 422 -7.68 21.98 -24.25
CA VAL A 422 -6.33 22.01 -24.83
C VAL A 422 -5.34 21.55 -23.74
N ASN A 423 -4.48 20.58 -24.07
CA ASN A 423 -3.58 19.92 -23.12
C ASN A 423 -4.30 19.24 -21.94
N GLY A 424 -5.50 18.70 -22.18
CA GLY A 424 -6.21 17.88 -21.21
C GLY A 424 -5.39 16.66 -20.77
N VAL A 425 -5.72 16.14 -19.58
CA VAL A 425 -4.94 15.08 -18.91
C VAL A 425 -4.97 13.73 -19.64
N LEU A 426 -5.94 13.52 -20.54
CA LEU A 426 -6.06 12.31 -21.34
C LEU A 426 -5.37 12.49 -22.70
N ASN A 427 -4.28 11.77 -22.93
CA ASN A 427 -3.71 11.65 -24.27
C ASN A 427 -4.56 10.70 -25.11
N PHE A 428 -5.61 11.22 -25.75
CA PHE A 428 -6.53 10.42 -26.55
C PHE A 428 -5.84 9.63 -27.68
N ARG A 429 -4.77 10.18 -28.28
CA ARG A 429 -4.04 9.46 -29.33
C ARG A 429 -3.34 8.21 -28.78
N GLU A 430 -2.62 8.34 -27.66
CA GLU A 430 -1.99 7.20 -26.97
C GLU A 430 -3.02 6.19 -26.44
N LEU A 431 -4.22 6.65 -26.09
CA LEU A 431 -5.35 5.80 -25.70
C LEU A 431 -6.05 5.10 -26.89
N GLY A 432 -5.58 5.31 -28.12
CA GLY A 432 -6.07 4.63 -29.32
C GLY A 432 -7.33 5.26 -29.95
N TYR A 433 -7.56 6.55 -29.76
CA TYR A 433 -8.59 7.29 -30.50
C TYR A 433 -8.06 7.80 -31.85
N ALA A 434 -8.87 7.67 -32.89
CA ALA A 434 -8.51 8.14 -34.22
C ALA A 434 -8.44 9.67 -34.29
N PRO A 435 -7.64 10.28 -35.19
CA PRO A 435 -7.49 11.73 -35.27
C PRO A 435 -8.82 12.51 -35.38
N ALA A 436 -9.78 11.98 -36.13
CA ALA A 436 -11.12 12.58 -36.26
C ALA A 436 -11.93 12.53 -34.95
N GLU A 437 -11.76 11.46 -34.15
CA GLU A 437 -12.37 11.35 -32.83
C GLU A 437 -11.72 12.30 -31.85
N VAL A 438 -10.38 12.41 -31.87
CA VAL A 438 -9.65 13.36 -31.02
C VAL A 438 -10.14 14.79 -31.29
N LYS A 439 -10.28 15.19 -32.57
CA LYS A 439 -10.81 16.51 -32.92
C LYS A 439 -12.21 16.76 -32.32
N LYS A 440 -13.07 15.75 -32.30
CA LYS A 440 -14.40 15.84 -31.68
C LYS A 440 -14.30 15.91 -30.15
N LEU A 441 -13.47 15.06 -29.55
CA LEU A 441 -13.27 14.96 -28.11
C LEU A 441 -12.55 16.18 -27.52
N THR A 442 -11.88 16.98 -28.32
CA THR A 442 -11.25 18.23 -27.85
C THR A 442 -11.97 19.48 -28.35
N ASN A 443 -13.22 19.36 -28.80
CA ASN A 443 -14.02 20.50 -29.23
C ASN A 443 -14.52 21.30 -28.02
N PRO A 444 -14.27 22.63 -27.94
CA PRO A 444 -14.78 23.49 -26.88
C PRO A 444 -16.30 23.43 -26.65
N GLU A 445 -17.10 23.13 -27.67
CA GLU A 445 -18.56 22.98 -27.55
C GLU A 445 -18.97 21.96 -26.45
N LEU A 446 -18.10 20.99 -26.15
CA LEU A 446 -18.35 19.98 -25.12
C LEU A 446 -18.39 20.54 -23.69
N TYR A 447 -17.68 21.64 -23.43
CA TYR A 447 -17.52 22.18 -22.07
C TYR A 447 -17.83 23.67 -21.96
N PHE A 448 -17.89 24.41 -23.07
CA PHE A 448 -18.04 25.87 -23.05
C PHE A 448 -19.30 26.31 -22.29
N LYS A 449 -20.46 25.70 -22.60
CA LYS A 449 -21.72 26.03 -21.90
C LYS A 449 -21.62 25.79 -20.40
N GLN A 450 -20.96 24.71 -19.96
CA GLN A 450 -20.80 24.40 -18.55
C GLN A 450 -19.87 25.40 -17.85
N LEU A 451 -18.80 25.86 -18.52
CA LEU A 451 -17.93 26.91 -17.98
C LEU A 451 -18.66 28.23 -17.83
N VAL A 452 -19.50 28.61 -18.79
CA VAL A 452 -20.32 29.84 -18.71
C VAL A 452 -21.30 29.77 -17.54
N GLU A 453 -22.00 28.65 -17.35
CA GLU A 453 -22.91 28.51 -16.20
C GLU A 453 -22.15 28.55 -14.87
N LYS A 454 -21.00 27.88 -14.77
CA LYS A 454 -20.16 27.94 -13.56
C LYS A 454 -19.68 29.36 -13.25
N GLN A 455 -19.30 30.12 -14.27
CA GLN A 455 -18.86 31.51 -14.10
C GLN A 455 -19.97 32.40 -13.53
N LYS A 456 -21.25 32.13 -13.87
CA LYS A 456 -22.40 32.85 -13.32
C LYS A 456 -22.70 32.49 -11.86
N GLU A 457 -22.27 31.32 -11.38
CA GLU A 457 -22.43 30.91 -9.97
C GLU A 457 -21.32 31.49 -9.08
N GLU A 458 -20.16 31.83 -9.67
CA GLU A 458 -18.99 32.40 -8.98
C GLU A 458 -19.01 33.94 -8.91
N TRP A 459 -19.93 34.59 -9.63
CA TRP A 459 -20.18 36.04 -9.64
C TRP A 459 -21.49 36.34 -8.91
#